data_AF-A0A8H6YXV1-F1
#
_entry.id   AF-A0A8H6YXV1-F1
#
_cell.length_a   1.000
_cell.length_b   1.000
_cell.length_c   1.000
_cell.angle_alpha   90.00
_cell.angle_beta   90.00
_cell.angle_gamma   90.00
#
_symmetry.space_group_name_H-M   'P 1'
#
loop_
_entity.id
_entity.type
_entity.pdbx_description
1 polymer ?
#
loop_
_entity_poly.entity_id
_entity_poly.type
_entity_poly.pdbx_seq_one_letter_code
_entity_poly.pdbx_strand_id
1 'polypeptide(L)'
;MIGLKSTLNIIDNSGALLAECVNVLKQKVNNGWGSVGDEIVVVVQRARPISAAASASVTAVKVRRGDVRRAVIREMLGTRIGGVVSADLRMKGWGKIASLAPKVV
;
A
#
# COMPACT_ATOMS: atom_id res chain seq x y z
N MET A 1 1.47 10.14 9.32
CA MET A 1 2.91 10.30 8.98
C MET A 1 3.52 8.92 8.93
N ILE A 2 4.39 8.66 7.96
CA ILE A 2 5.05 7.38 7.74
C ILE A 2 6.54 7.54 8.04
N GLY A 3 7.12 6.62 8.80
CA GLY A 3 8.54 6.65 9.14
C GLY A 3 9.26 5.37 8.71
N LEU A 4 10.56 5.32 9.01
CA LEU A 4 11.37 4.11 8.87
C LEU A 4 10.71 2.91 9.57
N LYS A 5 10.81 1.73 8.95
CA LYS A 5 10.22 0.46 9.40
C LYS A 5 8.70 0.41 9.48
N SER A 6 7.99 1.44 9.01
CA SER A 6 6.53 1.41 8.92
C SER A 6 6.09 0.40 7.87
N THR A 7 5.18 -0.51 8.23
CA THR A 7 4.55 -1.43 7.26
C THR A 7 3.32 -0.79 6.63
N LEU A 8 3.22 -0.87 5.31
CA LEU A 8 2.21 -0.22 4.49
C LEU A 8 1.50 -1.26 3.62
N ASN A 9 0.18 -1.08 3.47
CA ASN A 9 -0.59 -1.81 2.46
C ASN A 9 -0.30 -1.21 1.07
N ILE A 10 -0.04 -2.08 0.10
CA ILE A 10 0.13 -1.66 -1.29
C ILE A 10 -1.23 -1.66 -2.00
N ILE A 11 -1.52 -0.57 -2.70
CA ILE A 11 -2.78 -0.32 -3.40
C ILE A 11 -2.56 -0.05 -4.89
N ASP A 12 -1.68 -0.83 -5.51
CA ASP A 12 -1.38 -0.78 -6.94
C ASP A 12 -1.65 -2.14 -7.61
N ASN A 13 -1.40 -2.21 -8.92
CA ASN A 13 -1.51 -3.42 -9.73
C ASN A 13 -0.17 -4.16 -9.88
N SER A 14 0.84 -3.86 -9.06
CA SER A 14 2.17 -4.48 -9.15
C SER A 14 2.21 -5.92 -8.63
N GLY A 15 1.22 -6.31 -7.81
CA GLY A 15 1.16 -7.60 -7.13
C GLY A 15 1.79 -7.62 -5.74
N ALA A 16 2.44 -6.54 -5.29
CA ALA A 16 2.79 -6.38 -3.89
C ALA A 16 1.52 -6.20 -3.02
N LEU A 17 1.59 -6.67 -1.78
CA LEU A 17 0.49 -6.61 -0.81
C LEU A 17 0.88 -5.81 0.43
N LEU A 18 2.11 -6.04 0.93
CA LEU A 18 2.68 -5.32 2.06
C LEU A 18 4.12 -4.93 1.73
N ALA A 19 4.50 -3.73 2.13
CA ALA A 19 5.87 -3.26 2.04
C ALA A 19 6.27 -2.49 3.31
N GLU A 20 7.54 -2.51 3.63
CA GLU A 20 8.11 -1.78 4.75
C GLU A 20 8.91 -0.59 4.24
N CYS A 21 8.71 0.59 4.84
CA CYS A 21 9.44 1.80 4.50
C CYS A 21 10.90 1.73 4.98
N VAL A 22 11.85 1.85 4.05
CA VAL A 22 13.29 1.84 4.31
C VAL A 22 13.89 3.23 4.18
N ASN A 23 13.26 4.13 3.43
CA ASN A 23 13.70 5.53 3.34
C ASN A 23 12.55 6.44 2.92
N VAL A 24 12.54 7.68 3.40
CA VAL A 24 11.68 8.75 2.89
C VAL A 24 12.55 9.68 2.05
N LEU A 25 12.27 9.77 0.75
CA LEU A 25 13.17 10.46 -0.20
C LEU A 25 13.08 11.98 -0.10
N LYS A 26 11.93 12.51 0.34
CA LYS A 26 11.76 13.94 0.49
C LYS A 26 12.51 14.45 1.74
N GLN A 27 13.25 15.53 1.54
CA GLN A 27 14.22 16.12 2.47
C GLN A 27 13.79 16.27 3.94
N LYS A 28 14.82 16.35 4.80
CA LYS A 28 14.89 16.47 6.28
C LYS A 28 13.95 17.48 6.97
N VAL A 29 13.12 18.22 6.25
CA VAL A 29 12.22 19.27 6.76
C VAL A 29 11.22 18.71 7.78
N ASN A 30 10.93 17.42 7.69
CA ASN A 30 9.99 16.74 8.58
C ASN A 30 10.66 15.61 9.38
N ASN A 31 11.93 15.76 9.77
CA ASN A 31 12.68 14.79 10.57
C ASN A 31 12.66 13.33 10.03
N GLY A 32 12.60 13.16 8.70
CA GLY A 32 12.55 11.83 8.07
C GLY A 32 11.16 11.19 8.07
N TRP A 33 10.11 11.93 8.40
CA TRP A 33 8.72 11.49 8.29
C TRP A 33 8.11 11.86 6.93
N GLY A 34 7.51 10.87 6.27
CA GLY A 34 6.76 11.04 5.03
C GLY A 34 5.28 11.37 5.27
N SER A 35 4.75 12.22 4.40
CA SER A 35 3.34 12.61 4.32
C SER A 35 2.74 12.16 2.98
N VAL A 36 1.42 12.28 2.84
CA VAL A 36 0.73 11.95 1.58
C VAL A 36 1.35 12.76 0.42
N GLY A 37 1.64 12.07 -0.68
CA GLY A 37 2.30 12.63 -1.86
C GLY A 37 3.83 12.49 -1.86
N ASP A 38 4.45 12.13 -0.73
CA ASP A 38 5.91 11.97 -0.67
C ASP A 38 6.33 10.60 -1.22
N GLU A 39 7.48 10.60 -1.92
CA GLU A 39 8.12 9.39 -2.43
C GLU A 39 8.95 8.73 -1.34
N ILE A 40 8.84 7.42 -1.24
CA ILE A 40 9.53 6.57 -0.27
C ILE A 40 10.18 5.37 -0.98
N VAL A 41 11.23 4.84 -0.37
CA VAL A 41 11.82 3.56 -0.73
C VAL A 41 11.26 2.50 0.21
N VAL A 42 10.76 1.41 -0.36
CA VAL A 42 10.15 0.32 0.39
C VAL A 42 10.78 -1.01 0.02
N VAL A 43 10.79 -1.95 0.96
CA VAL A 43 11.06 -3.37 0.71
C VAL A 43 9.76 -4.14 0.76
N VAL A 44 9.52 -4.99 -0.24
CA VAL A 44 8.29 -5.78 -0.32
C VAL A 44 8.34 -6.91 0.69
N GLN A 45 7.44 -6.88 1.66
CA GLN A 45 7.33 -7.91 2.70
C GLN A 45 6.42 -9.07 2.27
N ARG A 46 5.42 -8.79 1.44
CA ARG A 46 4.48 -9.80 0.92
C ARG A 46 4.01 -9.42 -0.47
N ALA A 47 4.02 -10.39 -1.39
CA ALA A 47 3.52 -10.26 -2.75
C ALA A 47 2.64 -11.46 -3.12
N ARG A 48 1.79 -11.31 -4.14
CA ARG A 48 1.01 -12.42 -4.70
C ARG A 48 1.93 -13.42 -5.43
N PRO A 49 1.59 -14.72 -5.43
CA PRO A 49 2.28 -15.69 -6.27
C PRO A 49 2.23 -15.28 -7.74
N ILE A 50 3.35 -15.39 -8.44
CA ILE A 50 3.43 -15.12 -9.87
C ILE A 50 3.10 -16.41 -10.62
N SER A 51 2.10 -16.37 -11.50
CA SER A 51 1.75 -17.52 -12.33
C SER A 51 2.87 -17.85 -13.32
N ALA A 52 2.94 -19.10 -13.79
CA ALA A 52 3.90 -19.50 -14.83
C ALA A 52 3.76 -18.65 -16.10
N ALA A 53 2.53 -18.37 -16.52
CA ALA A 53 2.23 -17.51 -17.66
C ALA A 53 2.74 -16.07 -17.46
N ALA A 54 2.50 -15.47 -16.29
CA ALA A 54 3.00 -14.14 -15.97
C ALA A 54 4.54 -14.11 -15.85
N SER A 55 5.15 -15.21 -15.41
CA SER A 55 6.61 -15.35 -15.31
C SER A 55 7.30 -15.38 -16.68
N ALA A 56 6.64 -15.85 -17.73
CA ALA A 56 7.16 -15.85 -19.10
C ALA A 56 7.06 -14.47 -19.78
N SER A 57 6.15 -13.59 -19.32
CA SER A 57 6.02 -12.25 -19.88
C SER A 57 7.22 -11.38 -19.53
N VAL A 58 7.94 -10.87 -20.54
CA VAL A 58 9.09 -9.98 -20.34
C VAL A 58 8.64 -8.55 -19.98
N THR A 59 7.44 -8.16 -20.38
CA THR A 59 6.89 -6.81 -20.16
C THR A 59 6.16 -6.65 -18.82
N ALA A 60 5.74 -7.75 -18.19
CA ALA A 60 5.03 -7.69 -16.92
C ALA A 60 5.98 -7.29 -15.77
N VAL A 61 5.58 -6.28 -15.00
CA VAL A 61 6.26 -5.93 -13.73
C VAL A 61 6.03 -7.06 -12.74
N LYS A 62 7.07 -7.85 -12.49
CA LYS A 62 7.07 -8.95 -11.53
C LYS A 62 7.59 -8.41 -10.20
N VAL A 63 6.79 -8.50 -9.14
CA VAL A 63 7.22 -8.12 -7.79
C VAL A 63 7.32 -9.37 -6.92
N ARG A 64 8.42 -9.50 -6.19
CA ARG A 64 8.67 -10.59 -5.25
C ARG A 64 8.93 -10.04 -3.85
N ARG A 65 8.79 -10.92 -2.85
CA ARG A 65 9.24 -10.60 -1.48
C ARG A 65 10.75 -10.33 -1.50
N GLY A 66 11.17 -9.26 -0.83
CA GLY A 66 12.55 -8.79 -0.80
C GLY A 66 12.88 -7.74 -1.86
N ASP A 67 12.02 -7.52 -2.86
CA ASP A 67 12.24 -6.47 -3.86
C ASP A 67 12.24 -5.09 -3.20
N VAL A 68 13.22 -4.26 -3.56
CA VAL A 68 13.27 -2.84 -3.19
C VAL A 68 12.62 -2.02 -4.31
N ARG A 69 11.64 -1.18 -3.96
CA ARG A 69 10.87 -0.36 -4.89
C ARG A 69 10.70 1.06 -4.39
N ARG A 70 10.39 1.97 -5.31
CA ARG A 70 9.89 3.30 -5.01
C ARG A 70 8.37 3.26 -4.92
N ALA A 71 7.81 3.95 -3.96
CA ALA A 71 6.37 4.09 -3.77
C ALA A 71 6.03 5.53 -3.40
N VAL A 72 4.78 5.92 -3.60
CA VAL A 72 4.25 7.21 -3.16
C VAL A 72 3.26 6.96 -2.04
N ILE A 73 3.42 7.69 -0.93
CA ILE A 73 2.45 7.64 0.17
C ILE A 73 1.13 8.19 -0.36
N ARG A 74 0.08 7.37 -0.35
CA ARG A 74 -1.23 7.79 -0.82
C ARG A 74 -2.28 7.52 0.23
N GLU A 75 -3.25 8.40 0.32
CA GLU A 75 -4.50 8.11 1.01
C GLU A 75 -5.48 7.42 0.05
N MET A 76 -6.48 6.74 0.62
CA MET A 76 -7.64 6.29 -0.14
C MET A 76 -8.30 7.51 -0.81
N LEU A 77 -8.29 7.52 -2.15
CA LEU A 77 -8.89 8.59 -2.96
C LEU A 77 -10.40 8.51 -3.04
N GLY A 78 -10.97 7.30 -2.94
CA GLY A 78 -12.41 7.11 -2.95
C GLY A 78 -13.04 7.81 -1.76
N THR A 79 -14.01 8.70 -2.03
CA THR A 79 -14.73 9.47 -0.99
C THR A 79 -16.13 8.91 -0.71
N ARG A 80 -16.54 7.82 -1.36
CA ARG A 80 -17.83 7.16 -1.17
C ARG A 80 -17.71 5.65 -1.36
N ILE A 81 -18.49 4.88 -0.61
CA ILE A 81 -18.65 3.43 -0.81
C ILE A 81 -20.13 3.15 -1.13
N GLY A 82 -20.38 2.52 -2.28
CA GLY A 82 -21.72 2.31 -2.82
C GLY A 82 -22.42 1.03 -2.32
N GLY A 83 -22.44 0.77 -1.00
CA GLY A 83 -23.12 -0.42 -0.50
C GLY A 83 -22.79 -0.79 0.94
N VAL A 84 -23.28 -1.96 1.34
CA VAL A 84 -23.05 -2.50 2.67
C VAL A 84 -21.63 -3.07 2.76
N VAL A 85 -20.94 -2.81 3.87
CA VAL A 85 -19.62 -3.38 4.13
C VAL A 85 -19.61 -4.14 5.46
N SER A 86 -18.63 -5.02 5.66
CA SER A 86 -18.52 -5.79 6.90
C SER A 86 -17.91 -4.96 8.04
N ALA A 87 -18.39 -5.18 9.27
CA ALA A 87 -17.83 -4.62 10.51
C ALA A 87 -16.33 -4.99 10.71
N ASP A 88 -15.89 -6.12 10.17
CA ASP A 88 -14.50 -6.59 10.21
C ASP A 88 -13.50 -5.60 9.63
N LEU A 89 -13.94 -4.72 8.72
CA LEU A 89 -13.07 -3.72 8.10
C LEU A 89 -12.44 -2.80 9.15
N ARG A 90 -13.14 -2.49 10.25
CA ARG A 90 -12.58 -1.68 11.34
C ARG A 90 -11.42 -2.39 12.01
N MET A 91 -11.58 -3.69 12.34
CA MET A 91 -10.53 -4.50 12.95
C MET A 91 -9.32 -4.70 12.03
N LYS A 92 -9.54 -4.74 10.71
CA LYS A 92 -8.48 -4.87 9.70
C LYS A 92 -7.80 -3.54 9.33
N GLY A 93 -8.10 -2.44 10.03
CA GLY A 93 -7.48 -1.13 9.80
C GLY A 93 -8.07 -0.34 8.63
N TRP A 94 -9.18 -0.78 8.04
CA TRP A 94 -9.88 -0.11 6.94
C TRP A 94 -11.03 0.76 7.44
N GLY A 95 -10.83 1.46 8.57
CA GLY A 95 -11.86 2.28 9.22
C GLY A 95 -12.46 3.34 8.28
N LYS A 96 -11.64 3.92 7.39
CA LYS A 96 -12.12 4.89 6.39
C LYS A 96 -13.17 4.28 5.43
N ILE A 97 -12.99 3.02 5.01
CA ILE A 97 -13.98 2.32 4.17
C ILE A 97 -15.29 2.12 4.95
N ALA A 98 -15.19 1.65 6.20
CA ALA A 98 -16.36 1.45 7.06
C ALA A 98 -17.12 2.75 7.36
N SER A 99 -16.41 3.88 7.50
CA SER A 99 -17.04 5.19 7.72
C SER A 99 -17.70 5.79 6.48
N LEU A 100 -17.25 5.42 5.28
CA LEU A 100 -17.79 5.94 4.01
C LEU A 100 -18.95 5.10 3.46
N ALA A 101 -19.24 3.94 4.06
CA ALA A 101 -20.29 3.04 3.61
C ALA A 101 -21.66 3.42 4.22
N PRO A 102 -22.77 3.29 3.47
CA PRO A 102 -24.13 3.56 3.96
C PRO A 102 -24.58 2.63 5.11
N LYS A 103 -24.05 1.40 5.19
CA LYS A 103 -24.36 0.45 6.25
C LYS A 103 -23.17 -0.46 6.52
N VAL A 104 -22.90 -0.75 7.79
CA VAL A 104 -21.88 -1.68 8.25
C VAL A 104 -22.57 -2.84 8.96
N VAL A 105 -22.25 -4.08 8.59
CA VAL A 105 -22.85 -5.31 9.14
C VAL A 105 -21.78 -6.24 9.69
#